data_AF-A0A1E3PYY5-F1
#
_entry.id   AF-A0A1E3PYY5-F1
#
_cell.length_a   1.000
_cell.length_b   1.000
_cell.length_c   1.000
_cell.angle_alpha   90.00
_cell.angle_beta   90.00
_cell.angle_gamma   90.00
#
_symmetry.space_group_name_H-M   'P 1'
#
loop_
_entity.id
_entity.type
_entity.pdbx_description
1 polymer ?
#
loop_
_entity_poly.entity_id
_entity_poly.type
_entity_poly.pdbx_seq_one_letter_code
_entity_poly.pdbx_strand_id
1 'polypeptide(L)'
;MAATSHEGLLNVGEHCAFSGCHKLDFLPFRCPACESKYCLDHRQPSSHNCSGLKSTPKLPGQPITTRSASSASGQRLRSSEVPQKCYTKDCTTTINTPLSPATKCPTCKNLTCLKHRLNHSCPGAPKLPAITTQKTALAKFAEWKQKQQAKGNGPVSGGSSVASSTSDNATSSVIPSFFKSKPKAESLIAVRAREIAALKQNAKGDSHVQPANRVYVFVESNIPGSSKQPRVEMYFGRDYSIGRILDKSAQRLQISNQNNSKNDDKDRLRIYHVEGGRVLEFSEKLESCKVKDGDTLVVVKGLVMPNLLH
;
A
#
# COMPACT_ATOMS: atom_id res chain seq x y z
N MET A 1 -0.95 34.87 47.99
CA MET A 1 -1.93 35.52 47.09
C MET A 1 -1.15 36.03 45.89
N ALA A 2 -1.59 35.88 44.63
CA ALA A 2 -2.78 35.21 44.10
C ALA A 2 -2.40 34.40 42.84
N ALA A 3 -3.34 33.62 42.27
CA ALA A 3 -3.11 32.79 41.09
C ALA A 3 -3.92 33.28 39.89
N THR A 4 -3.25 33.53 38.76
CA THR A 4 -3.82 33.87 37.44
C THR A 4 -2.77 33.57 36.36
N SER A 5 -3.03 32.94 35.22
CA SER A 5 -4.18 32.11 34.78
C SER A 5 -3.67 31.15 33.71
N HIS A 6 -4.01 29.85 33.79
CA HIS A 6 -3.63 28.86 32.77
C HIS A 6 -4.81 28.65 31.79
N GLU A 7 -5.01 29.61 30.89
CA GLU A 7 -6.07 29.59 29.88
C GLU A 7 -5.51 30.08 28.54
N GLY A 8 -5.26 29.17 27.59
CA GLY A 8 -4.60 29.54 26.34
C GLY A 8 -4.41 28.47 25.26
N LEU A 9 -5.01 27.27 25.37
CA LEU A 9 -4.79 26.19 24.39
C LEU A 9 -5.97 25.23 24.13
N LEU A 10 -7.21 25.61 24.47
CA LEU A 10 -8.39 24.71 24.35
C LEU A 10 -9.57 25.28 23.54
N ASN A 11 -9.32 26.21 22.62
CA ASN A 11 -10.34 26.79 21.72
C ASN A 11 -10.00 26.60 20.23
N VAL A 12 -9.54 25.41 19.84
CA VAL A 12 -9.34 25.06 18.42
C VAL A 12 -10.65 24.52 17.85
N GLY A 13 -11.27 25.28 16.96
CA GLY A 13 -12.55 24.94 16.32
C GLY A 13 -13.68 25.91 16.72
N GLU A 14 -14.70 26.04 15.86
CA GLU A 14 -15.84 26.93 16.08
C GLU A 14 -17.16 26.17 16.03
N HIS A 15 -18.13 26.62 16.84
CA HIS A 15 -19.46 26.04 16.88
C HIS A 15 -20.27 26.47 15.64
N CYS A 16 -20.99 25.52 15.04
CA CYS A 16 -21.91 25.81 13.96
C CYS A 16 -23.01 26.80 14.41
N ALA A 17 -23.13 27.94 13.71
CA ALA A 17 -24.07 29.03 14.04
C ALA A 17 -25.55 28.70 13.75
N PHE A 18 -25.88 27.45 13.37
CA PHE A 18 -27.27 27.00 13.26
C PHE A 18 -27.78 26.55 14.62
N SER A 19 -28.88 27.15 15.09
CA SER A 19 -29.45 26.98 16.44
C SER A 19 -29.89 25.56 16.79
N GLY A 20 -30.13 24.70 15.80
CA GLY A 20 -30.41 23.28 16.00
C GLY A 20 -29.17 22.37 15.98
N CYS A 21 -27.96 22.90 15.80
CA CYS A 21 -26.74 22.11 15.61
C CYS A 21 -25.69 22.32 16.69
N HIS A 22 -25.19 23.55 16.88
CA HIS A 22 -24.12 23.90 17.81
C HIS A 22 -22.86 22.99 17.78
N LYS A 23 -22.67 22.20 16.72
CA LYS A 23 -21.56 21.24 16.61
C LYS A 23 -20.24 21.99 16.42
N LEU A 24 -19.24 21.66 17.23
CA LEU A 24 -17.85 22.06 16.98
C LEU A 24 -17.37 21.47 15.65
N ASP A 25 -16.84 22.33 14.79
CA ASP A 25 -16.12 21.96 13.58
C ASP A 25 -14.75 22.65 13.57
N PHE A 26 -13.71 21.89 13.24
CA PHE A 26 -12.33 22.38 13.19
C PHE A 26 -12.04 23.11 11.87
N LEU A 27 -12.85 22.89 10.82
CA LEU A 27 -12.83 23.62 9.55
C LEU A 27 -14.18 24.34 9.31
N PRO A 28 -14.46 25.45 10.02
CA PRO A 28 -15.72 26.18 9.90
C PRO A 28 -15.88 26.85 8.52
N PHE A 29 -16.99 26.56 7.83
CA PHE A 29 -17.33 27.14 6.52
C PHE A 29 -18.09 28.46 6.70
N ARG A 30 -17.56 29.58 6.20
CA ARG A 30 -18.25 30.88 6.18
C ARG A 30 -19.25 30.93 5.01
N CYS A 31 -20.51 31.24 5.30
CA CYS A 31 -21.52 31.43 4.26
C CYS A 31 -21.32 32.78 3.55
N PRO A 32 -21.33 32.85 2.19
CA PRO A 32 -21.14 34.12 1.47
C PRO A 32 -22.37 35.05 1.49
N ALA A 33 -23.50 34.63 2.08
CA ALA A 33 -24.75 35.41 2.08
C ALA A 33 -25.11 35.98 3.47
N CYS A 34 -24.90 35.23 4.55
CA CYS A 34 -25.13 35.70 5.94
C CYS A 34 -23.84 35.86 6.76
N GLU A 35 -22.67 35.67 6.13
CA GLU A 35 -21.31 35.76 6.71
C GLU A 35 -20.99 34.90 7.93
N SER A 36 -21.98 34.14 8.43
CA SER A 36 -21.90 33.28 9.61
C SER A 36 -21.20 31.96 9.28
N LYS A 37 -20.72 31.26 10.31
CA LYS A 37 -19.88 30.06 10.20
C LYS A 37 -20.66 28.79 10.53
N TYR A 38 -20.46 27.74 9.74
CA TYR A 38 -21.22 26.50 9.82
C TYR A 38 -20.34 25.25 9.65
N CYS A 39 -20.76 24.12 10.23
CA CYS A 39 -20.08 22.84 10.02
C CYS A 39 -20.32 22.31 8.60
N LEU A 40 -19.63 21.21 8.24
CA LEU A 40 -19.74 20.57 6.92
C LEU A 40 -21.19 20.37 6.43
N ASP A 41 -22.10 19.94 7.29
CA ASP A 41 -23.52 19.65 6.94
C ASP A 41 -24.34 20.94 6.73
N HIS A 42 -24.06 21.96 7.54
CA HIS A 42 -24.78 23.24 7.54
C HIS A 42 -24.17 24.29 6.60
N ARG A 43 -23.10 23.95 5.85
CA ARG A 43 -22.39 24.88 4.95
C ARG A 43 -23.26 25.46 3.80
N GLN A 44 -24.37 24.84 3.45
CA GLN A 44 -25.23 25.29 2.35
C GLN A 44 -26.30 26.26 2.85
N PRO A 45 -26.61 27.36 2.13
CA PRO A 45 -27.65 28.32 2.53
C PRO A 45 -29.03 27.70 2.84
N SER A 46 -29.35 26.58 2.19
CA SER A 46 -30.58 25.82 2.38
C SER A 46 -30.59 24.88 3.59
N SER A 47 -29.43 24.55 4.20
CA SER A 47 -29.40 23.69 5.40
C SER A 47 -29.36 24.49 6.71
N HIS A 48 -29.01 25.77 6.71
CA HIS A 48 -28.95 26.60 7.93
C HIS A 48 -29.97 27.74 8.02
N ASN A 49 -31.04 27.74 7.19
CA ASN A 49 -32.03 28.83 7.11
C ASN A 49 -31.38 30.21 6.92
N CYS A 50 -30.56 30.35 5.87
CA CYS A 50 -29.72 31.52 5.63
C CYS A 50 -30.49 32.85 5.58
N SER A 51 -30.27 33.71 6.58
CA SER A 51 -30.82 35.08 6.65
C SER A 51 -30.39 36.00 5.50
N GLY A 52 -29.30 35.67 4.81
CA GLY A 52 -28.82 36.38 3.62
C GLY A 52 -29.59 36.02 2.34
N LEU A 53 -30.32 34.91 2.32
CA LEU A 53 -31.22 34.60 1.21
C LEU A 53 -32.53 35.39 1.36
N LYS A 54 -32.59 36.55 0.71
CA LYS A 54 -33.86 37.26 0.50
C LYS A 54 -34.86 36.31 -0.18
N SER A 55 -35.94 35.99 0.51
CA SER A 55 -36.85 34.92 0.16
C SER A 55 -37.74 35.29 -1.03
N THR A 56 -37.39 34.81 -2.22
CA THR A 56 -38.36 34.64 -3.31
C THR A 56 -39.22 33.38 -3.02
N PRO A 57 -40.56 33.48 -2.95
CA PRO A 57 -41.40 32.34 -2.63
C PRO A 57 -41.27 31.20 -3.65
N LYS A 58 -41.08 29.97 -3.14
CA LYS A 58 -40.88 28.76 -3.94
C LYS A 58 -42.21 28.23 -4.50
N LEU A 59 -42.63 28.72 -5.66
CA LEU A 59 -43.71 28.12 -6.43
C LEU A 59 -43.25 26.77 -7.06
N PRO A 60 -44.08 25.71 -7.03
CA PRO A 60 -43.72 24.40 -7.56
C PRO A 60 -44.17 24.19 -9.01
N GLY A 61 -43.23 23.95 -9.94
CA GLY A 61 -43.51 23.21 -11.18
C GLY A 61 -42.86 23.74 -12.47
N GLN A 62 -42.18 22.81 -13.16
CA GLN A 62 -41.86 22.84 -14.61
C GLN A 62 -40.85 23.93 -15.09
N PRO A 63 -40.23 23.80 -16.30
CA PRO A 63 -38.82 24.19 -16.46
C PRO A 63 -38.46 25.03 -17.73
N ILE A 64 -37.14 25.16 -17.95
CA ILE A 64 -36.34 25.50 -19.16
C ILE A 64 -36.31 26.94 -19.74
N THR A 65 -35.06 27.38 -20.03
CA THR A 65 -34.57 28.55 -20.83
C THR A 65 -34.98 29.97 -20.33
N THR A 66 -34.29 31.08 -20.64
CA THR A 66 -33.09 31.46 -21.43
C THR A 66 -32.11 32.29 -20.56
N ARG A 67 -30.76 32.18 -20.61
CA ARG A 67 -29.83 32.93 -21.52
C ARG A 67 -30.11 34.45 -21.62
N SER A 68 -29.15 35.40 -21.43
CA SER A 68 -27.69 35.35 -21.13
C SER A 68 -27.16 36.71 -20.56
N ALA A 69 -25.86 36.73 -20.18
CA ALA A 69 -24.90 37.86 -20.28
C ALA A 69 -25.05 39.07 -19.31
N SER A 70 -23.99 39.72 -18.81
CA SER A 70 -22.52 39.47 -18.68
C SER A 70 -22.01 40.43 -17.55
N SER A 71 -20.75 40.53 -17.08
CA SER A 71 -19.39 40.14 -17.50
C SER A 71 -18.58 39.71 -16.23
N ALA A 72 -17.24 39.59 -16.13
CA ALA A 72 -16.08 39.79 -17.01
C ALA A 72 -14.93 38.81 -16.64
N SER A 73 -13.98 38.61 -17.57
CA SER A 73 -12.59 38.12 -17.40
C SER A 73 -12.30 36.95 -16.41
N GLY A 74 -11.85 35.76 -16.83
CA GLY A 74 -11.66 35.26 -18.20
C GLY A 74 -10.56 34.20 -18.33
N GLN A 75 -10.95 32.92 -18.39
CA GLN A 75 -10.12 31.86 -18.99
C GLN A 75 -10.97 30.98 -19.93
N ARG A 76 -10.33 30.43 -20.96
CA ARG A 76 -11.02 29.83 -22.12
C ARG A 76 -11.53 28.42 -21.80
N LEU A 77 -12.82 28.26 -21.53
CA LEU A 77 -13.50 26.98 -21.76
C LEU A 77 -13.39 26.64 -23.25
N ARG A 78 -12.75 25.52 -23.59
CA ARG A 78 -12.58 25.07 -24.97
C ARG A 78 -12.83 23.58 -25.11
N SER A 79 -13.71 23.26 -26.06
CA SER A 79 -13.92 21.95 -26.68
C SER A 79 -14.71 20.89 -25.90
N SER A 80 -16.01 20.83 -26.23
CA SER A 80 -16.76 19.58 -26.48
C SER A 80 -16.87 18.57 -25.34
N GLU A 81 -17.70 18.89 -24.34
CA GLU A 81 -18.16 17.96 -23.29
C GLU A 81 -19.24 16.97 -23.82
N VAL A 82 -18.96 16.30 -24.93
CA VAL A 82 -19.78 15.15 -25.37
C VAL A 82 -19.57 14.01 -24.36
N PRO A 83 -20.62 13.34 -23.85
CA PRO A 83 -20.46 12.15 -23.02
C PRO A 83 -19.70 11.05 -23.76
N GLN A 84 -18.58 10.58 -23.22
CA GLN A 84 -17.74 9.54 -23.85
C GLN A 84 -17.45 8.42 -22.85
N LYS A 85 -17.05 7.23 -23.32
CA LYS A 85 -16.56 6.17 -22.42
C LYS A 85 -15.15 6.49 -21.90
N CYS A 86 -14.84 6.05 -20.68
CA CYS A 86 -13.47 6.08 -20.14
C CYS A 86 -12.50 5.33 -21.07
N TYR A 87 -11.26 5.84 -21.19
CA TYR A 87 -10.23 5.21 -22.04
C TYR A 87 -9.78 3.80 -21.57
N THR A 88 -9.88 3.51 -20.28
CA THR A 88 -9.56 2.18 -19.71
C THR A 88 -10.56 1.15 -20.24
N LYS A 89 -10.06 0.09 -20.91
CA LYS A 89 -10.88 -0.91 -21.63
C LYS A 89 -11.94 -1.58 -20.75
N ASP A 90 -11.58 -1.86 -19.50
CA ASP A 90 -12.42 -2.57 -18.52
C ASP A 90 -13.33 -1.62 -17.73
N CYS A 91 -13.47 -0.37 -18.16
CA CYS A 91 -14.22 0.67 -17.46
C CYS A 91 -15.47 1.12 -18.24
N THR A 92 -16.64 0.74 -17.74
CA THR A 92 -17.96 1.15 -18.26
C THR A 92 -18.37 2.58 -17.88
N THR A 93 -17.54 3.33 -17.15
CA THR A 93 -17.88 4.69 -16.71
C THR A 93 -17.88 5.68 -17.87
N THR A 94 -19.06 6.20 -18.22
CA THR A 94 -19.19 7.40 -19.05
C THR A 94 -18.59 8.59 -18.31
N ILE A 95 -17.85 9.42 -19.03
CA ILE A 95 -17.16 10.64 -18.58
C ILE A 95 -17.64 11.84 -19.41
N ASN A 96 -17.34 13.06 -18.95
CA ASN A 96 -18.02 14.29 -19.39
C ASN A 96 -19.52 14.25 -19.04
N THR A 97 -19.85 13.84 -17.81
CA THR A 97 -21.20 14.04 -17.25
C THR A 97 -21.10 14.79 -15.92
N PRO A 98 -22.18 15.44 -15.44
CA PRO A 98 -22.14 16.19 -14.18
C PRO A 98 -21.76 15.36 -12.94
N LEU A 99 -22.01 14.03 -12.97
CA LEU A 99 -21.62 13.10 -11.91
C LEU A 99 -20.26 12.43 -12.17
N SER A 100 -19.68 12.59 -13.36
CA SER A 100 -18.43 11.96 -13.79
C SER A 100 -17.59 12.90 -14.69
N PRO A 101 -17.02 13.97 -14.12
CA PRO A 101 -16.08 14.83 -14.85
C PRO A 101 -14.88 14.03 -15.35
N ALA A 102 -14.45 14.29 -16.57
CA ALA A 102 -13.27 13.64 -17.15
C ALA A 102 -11.98 14.20 -16.58
N THR A 103 -11.00 13.32 -16.35
CA THR A 103 -9.63 13.71 -16.01
C THR A 103 -8.69 13.34 -17.14
N LYS A 104 -7.93 14.32 -17.62
CA LYS A 104 -6.97 14.17 -18.71
C LYS A 104 -5.64 13.64 -18.18
N CYS A 105 -5.15 12.53 -18.73
CA CYS A 105 -3.84 12.00 -18.42
C CYS A 105 -2.74 12.97 -18.91
N PRO A 106 -1.74 13.35 -18.08
CA PRO A 106 -0.67 14.26 -18.52
C PRO A 106 0.26 13.64 -19.57
N THR A 107 0.48 12.32 -19.52
CA THR A 107 1.43 11.62 -20.40
C THR A 107 0.80 11.16 -21.72
N CYS A 108 -0.31 10.43 -21.71
CA CYS A 108 -0.97 9.97 -22.93
C CYS A 108 -2.09 10.88 -23.47
N LYS A 109 -2.44 11.98 -22.76
CA LYS A 109 -3.47 12.96 -23.14
C LYS A 109 -4.92 12.43 -23.27
N ASN A 110 -5.14 11.12 -23.06
CA ASN A 110 -6.47 10.49 -23.04
C ASN A 110 -7.31 10.93 -21.83
N LEU A 111 -8.63 10.78 -21.95
CA LEU A 111 -9.60 11.10 -20.90
C LEU A 111 -10.00 9.85 -20.10
N THR A 112 -10.01 9.96 -18.78
CA THR A 112 -10.31 8.88 -17.83
C THR A 112 -11.22 9.35 -16.71
N CYS A 113 -12.03 8.45 -16.14
CA CYS A 113 -12.82 8.76 -14.94
C CYS A 113 -11.90 8.89 -13.72
N LEU A 114 -12.38 9.51 -12.63
CA LEU A 114 -11.58 9.77 -11.42
C LEU A 114 -10.88 8.51 -10.87
N LYS A 115 -11.54 7.34 -10.93
CA LYS A 115 -10.98 6.05 -10.50
C LYS A 115 -9.73 5.63 -11.29
N HIS A 116 -9.62 6.05 -12.55
CA HIS A 116 -8.54 5.68 -13.48
C HIS A 116 -7.58 6.84 -13.79
N ARG A 117 -7.69 7.97 -13.09
CA ARG A 117 -6.82 9.16 -13.24
C ARG A 117 -5.33 8.84 -13.16
N LEU A 118 -4.95 7.91 -12.27
CA LEU A 118 -3.56 7.49 -12.02
C LEU A 118 -3.26 6.04 -12.40
N ASN A 119 -4.28 5.18 -12.53
CA ASN A 119 -4.11 3.76 -12.81
C ASN A 119 -4.94 3.36 -14.05
N HIS A 120 -4.32 3.48 -15.23
CA HIS A 120 -4.85 2.99 -16.50
C HIS A 120 -3.69 2.55 -17.40
N SER A 121 -3.97 1.71 -18.40
CA SER A 121 -3.01 1.26 -19.41
C SER A 121 -2.59 2.41 -20.32
N CYS A 122 -1.66 3.24 -19.85
CA CYS A 122 -1.20 4.46 -20.51
C CYS A 122 -0.16 4.14 -21.61
N PRO A 123 -0.46 4.32 -22.90
CA PRO A 123 0.50 4.02 -23.99
C PRO A 123 1.70 4.97 -24.00
N GLY A 124 1.57 6.14 -23.37
CA GLY A 124 2.65 7.12 -23.14
C GLY A 124 3.28 7.02 -21.75
N ALA A 125 3.11 5.92 -21.03
CA ALA A 125 3.82 5.73 -19.75
C ALA A 125 5.33 5.78 -20.00
N PRO A 126 6.12 6.44 -19.14
CA PRO A 126 7.57 6.40 -19.25
C PRO A 126 8.01 4.94 -19.13
N LYS A 127 8.64 4.41 -20.19
CA LYS A 127 9.26 3.08 -20.15
C LYS A 127 10.35 3.14 -19.09
N LEU A 128 10.10 2.53 -17.93
CA LEU A 128 11.15 2.26 -16.94
C LEU A 128 12.31 1.60 -17.69
N PRO A 129 13.56 2.09 -17.54
CA PRO A 129 14.67 1.60 -18.34
C PRO A 129 14.83 0.11 -18.09
N ALA A 130 14.76 -0.67 -19.17
CA ALA A 130 14.93 -2.12 -19.09
C ALA A 130 16.30 -2.41 -18.44
N ILE A 131 16.30 -3.25 -17.40
CA ILE A 131 17.49 -3.47 -16.55
C ILE A 131 18.47 -4.44 -17.25
N THR A 132 19.05 -3.97 -18.35
CA THR A 132 19.98 -4.72 -19.21
C THR A 132 21.31 -5.04 -18.51
N THR A 133 21.66 -4.30 -17.46
CA THR A 133 22.90 -4.44 -16.68
C THR A 133 22.95 -5.64 -15.72
N GLN A 134 21.84 -6.35 -15.50
CA GLN A 134 21.81 -7.49 -14.55
C GLN A 134 22.69 -8.69 -14.96
N LYS A 135 22.96 -8.90 -16.26
CA LYS A 135 23.82 -10.02 -16.71
C LYS A 135 25.25 -9.91 -16.19
N THR A 136 25.84 -8.71 -16.16
CA THR A 136 27.23 -8.50 -15.73
C THR A 136 27.38 -8.57 -14.22
N ALA A 137 26.33 -8.24 -13.46
CA ALA A 137 26.32 -8.33 -12.00
C ALA A 137 26.36 -9.79 -11.51
N LEU A 138 25.55 -10.68 -12.09
CA LEU A 138 25.55 -12.10 -11.72
C LEU A 138 26.89 -12.79 -12.04
N ALA A 139 27.52 -12.46 -13.17
CA ALA A 139 28.83 -13.00 -13.54
C ALA A 139 29.90 -12.66 -12.49
N LYS A 140 30.04 -11.38 -12.12
CA LYS A 140 30.99 -10.93 -11.10
C LYS A 140 30.71 -11.51 -9.71
N PHE A 141 29.45 -11.78 -9.38
CA PHE A 141 29.07 -12.43 -8.12
C PHE A 141 29.47 -13.92 -8.09
N ALA A 142 29.46 -14.61 -9.24
CA ALA A 142 29.91 -15.99 -9.36
C ALA A 142 31.44 -16.12 -9.21
N GLU A 143 32.21 -15.26 -9.88
CA GLU A 143 33.68 -15.20 -9.75
C GLU A 143 34.10 -14.90 -8.31
N TRP A 144 33.46 -13.93 -7.65
CA TRP A 144 33.71 -13.61 -6.25
C TRP A 144 33.45 -14.81 -5.32
N LYS A 145 32.36 -15.55 -5.56
CA LYS A 145 31.99 -16.72 -4.74
C LYS A 145 33.01 -17.86 -4.84
N GLN A 146 33.60 -18.10 -6.02
CA GLN A 146 34.71 -19.04 -6.17
C GLN A 146 35.97 -18.58 -5.43
N LYS A 147 36.33 -17.29 -5.54
CA LYS A 147 37.54 -16.74 -4.88
C LYS A 147 37.53 -16.85 -3.36
N GLN A 148 36.34 -16.85 -2.75
CA GLN A 148 36.16 -17.02 -1.30
C GLN A 148 36.32 -18.49 -0.83
N GLN A 149 36.22 -19.48 -1.72
CA GLN A 149 36.42 -20.90 -1.38
C GLN A 149 37.90 -21.34 -1.47
N ALA A 150 38.76 -20.52 -2.08
CA ALA A 150 40.19 -20.81 -2.27
C ALA A 150 41.10 -20.33 -1.11
N LYS A 151 40.53 -19.96 0.05
CA LYS A 151 41.28 -19.51 1.24
C LYS A 151 40.78 -20.18 2.54
N GLY A 152 41.04 -21.48 2.64
CA GLY A 152 40.89 -22.26 3.86
C GLY A 152 41.63 -23.59 3.73
N ASN A 153 42.67 -23.82 4.53
CA ASN A 153 43.42 -25.08 4.52
C ASN A 153 42.62 -26.20 5.21
N GLY A 154 42.81 -27.45 4.76
CA GLY A 154 42.43 -28.66 5.50
C GLY A 154 43.51 -29.06 6.53
N PRO A 155 43.81 -30.36 6.76
CA PRO A 155 43.23 -31.58 6.15
C PRO A 155 42.87 -32.70 7.17
N VAL A 156 42.20 -33.78 6.72
CA VAL A 156 42.59 -35.19 7.00
C VAL A 156 41.86 -36.23 6.12
N SER A 157 42.58 -37.32 5.85
CA SER A 157 42.31 -38.64 5.22
C SER A 157 40.91 -39.32 5.24
N GLY A 158 40.64 -40.16 4.21
CA GLY A 158 39.99 -41.49 4.40
C GLY A 158 39.16 -42.10 3.25
N GLY A 159 39.71 -43.07 2.49
CA GLY A 159 39.00 -43.97 1.52
C GLY A 159 38.75 -43.36 0.12
N SER A 160 39.01 -43.99 -1.05
CA SER A 160 39.00 -45.40 -1.53
C SER A 160 37.59 -46.00 -1.69
N SER A 161 37.12 -46.53 -2.82
CA SER A 161 37.57 -46.65 -4.25
C SER A 161 36.29 -46.75 -5.14
N VAL A 162 36.20 -46.95 -6.48
CA VAL A 162 37.01 -47.47 -7.62
C VAL A 162 36.75 -46.59 -8.89
N ALA A 163 37.52 -46.57 -9.99
CA ALA A 163 37.69 -47.53 -11.12
C ALA A 163 36.37 -47.95 -11.83
N SER A 164 36.24 -48.02 -13.18
CA SER A 164 37.23 -48.00 -14.29
C SER A 164 36.68 -47.32 -15.57
N SER A 165 37.52 -47.21 -16.61
CA SER A 165 37.24 -46.55 -17.91
C SER A 165 37.51 -47.44 -19.13
N THR A 166 36.65 -47.33 -20.16
CA THR A 166 36.86 -47.63 -21.60
C THR A 166 35.86 -46.72 -22.35
N SER A 167 36.22 -45.87 -23.32
CA SER A 167 36.82 -46.11 -24.65
C SER A 167 35.92 -46.96 -25.57
N ASP A 168 35.42 -46.34 -26.65
CA ASP A 168 35.95 -46.58 -28.00
C ASP A 168 35.31 -45.62 -29.04
N ASN A 169 35.72 -45.76 -30.31
CA ASN A 169 35.76 -44.69 -31.31
C ASN A 169 34.83 -44.95 -32.51
N ALA A 170 34.00 -43.97 -32.89
CA ALA A 170 33.35 -43.93 -34.21
C ALA A 170 33.00 -42.49 -34.66
N THR A 171 33.33 -42.18 -35.91
CA THR A 171 32.97 -40.92 -36.58
C THR A 171 31.52 -40.90 -37.08
N SER A 172 30.76 -39.83 -36.82
CA SER A 172 29.85 -39.19 -37.81
C SER A 172 29.15 -37.95 -37.26
N SER A 173 28.89 -36.98 -38.15
CA SER A 173 28.19 -35.73 -37.82
C SER A 173 26.67 -35.92 -37.72
N VAL A 174 26.15 -36.10 -36.51
CA VAL A 174 24.75 -35.75 -36.18
C VAL A 174 24.76 -34.95 -34.88
N ILE A 175 24.14 -33.76 -34.90
CA ILE A 175 24.08 -32.86 -33.75
C ILE A 175 23.14 -33.47 -32.69
N PRO A 176 23.60 -33.79 -31.46
CA PRO A 176 22.70 -34.19 -30.39
C PRO A 176 21.83 -33.00 -30.00
N SER A 177 20.52 -33.14 -30.14
CA SER A 177 19.56 -32.05 -29.97
C SER A 177 19.62 -31.42 -28.58
N PHE A 178 20.32 -30.29 -28.47
CA PHE A 178 20.26 -29.39 -27.31
C PHE A 178 18.89 -28.68 -27.23
N PHE A 179 17.83 -29.46 -27.00
CA PHE A 179 16.56 -28.97 -26.47
C PHE A 179 16.74 -28.56 -25.00
N LYS A 180 17.58 -27.54 -24.80
CA LYS A 180 17.64 -26.75 -23.57
C LYS A 180 16.37 -25.93 -23.52
N SER A 181 15.29 -26.59 -23.10
CA SER A 181 13.95 -26.05 -23.03
C SER A 181 14.00 -24.71 -22.28
N LYS A 182 13.61 -23.65 -22.99
CA LYS A 182 13.49 -22.31 -22.41
C LYS A 182 12.64 -22.44 -21.14
N PRO A 183 13.02 -21.83 -20.01
CA PRO A 183 12.13 -21.81 -18.85
C PRO A 183 10.80 -21.23 -19.33
N LYS A 184 9.73 -22.01 -19.21
CA LYS A 184 8.38 -21.55 -19.58
C LYS A 184 8.12 -20.29 -18.74
N ALA A 185 7.49 -19.27 -19.35
CA ALA A 185 7.00 -18.12 -18.61
C ALA A 185 5.92 -18.62 -17.64
N GLU A 186 6.35 -18.92 -16.42
CA GLU A 186 5.50 -19.59 -15.44
C GLU A 186 4.47 -18.60 -14.91
N SER A 187 3.21 -19.05 -14.81
CA SER A 187 2.14 -18.22 -14.29
C SER A 187 2.48 -17.75 -12.87
N LEU A 188 2.27 -16.46 -12.58
CA LEU A 188 2.46 -15.88 -11.25
C LEU A 188 1.68 -16.65 -10.17
N ILE A 189 0.56 -17.29 -10.54
CA ILE A 189 -0.23 -18.17 -9.67
C ILE A 189 0.58 -19.41 -9.25
N ALA A 190 1.28 -20.06 -10.19
CA ALA A 190 2.10 -21.23 -9.92
C ALA A 190 3.38 -20.87 -9.15
N VAL A 191 4.00 -19.71 -9.45
CA VAL A 191 5.13 -19.18 -8.68
C VAL A 191 4.72 -18.92 -7.22
N ARG A 192 3.62 -18.20 -6.98
CA ARG A 192 3.11 -17.93 -5.62
C ARG A 192 2.66 -19.23 -4.91
N ALA A 193 2.10 -20.20 -5.64
CA ALA A 193 1.77 -21.51 -5.06
C ALA A 193 3.02 -22.27 -4.58
N ARG A 194 4.13 -22.23 -5.33
CA ARG A 194 5.41 -22.82 -4.91
C ARG A 194 6.04 -22.07 -3.73
N GLU A 195 5.93 -20.74 -3.68
CA GLU A 195 6.39 -19.94 -2.53
C GLU A 195 5.56 -20.23 -1.27
N ILE A 196 4.23 -20.34 -1.36
CA ILE A 196 3.35 -20.76 -0.25
C ILE A 196 3.66 -22.20 0.18
N ALA A 197 3.96 -23.12 -0.74
CA ALA A 197 4.34 -24.49 -0.39
C ALA A 197 5.67 -24.53 0.39
N ALA A 198 6.69 -23.78 -0.04
CA ALA A 198 7.96 -23.65 0.68
C ALA A 198 7.77 -23.00 2.06
N LEU A 199 6.99 -21.92 2.13
CA LEU A 199 6.59 -21.25 3.37
C LEU A 199 5.93 -22.24 4.35
N LYS A 200 5.02 -23.10 3.88
CA LYS A 200 4.35 -24.10 4.73
C LYS A 200 5.27 -25.20 5.27
N GLN A 201 6.41 -25.44 4.64
CA GLN A 201 7.46 -26.35 5.13
C GLN A 201 8.45 -25.65 6.10
N ASN A 202 8.83 -24.42 5.79
CA ASN A 202 9.87 -23.68 6.53
C ASN A 202 9.35 -22.93 7.77
N ALA A 203 8.07 -22.55 7.79
CA ALA A 203 7.52 -21.59 8.74
C ALA A 203 7.56 -22.07 10.20
N LYS A 204 7.95 -21.16 11.10
CA LYS A 204 8.09 -21.41 12.54
C LYS A 204 7.08 -20.59 13.33
N GLY A 205 6.45 -21.23 14.31
CA GLY A 205 5.34 -20.69 15.09
C GLY A 205 4.98 -21.67 16.21
N ASP A 206 3.94 -21.35 16.99
CA ASP A 206 3.55 -22.14 18.15
C ASP A 206 2.86 -23.46 17.75
N SER A 207 3.36 -24.58 18.27
CA SER A 207 2.77 -25.91 18.07
C SER A 207 1.28 -26.00 18.43
N HIS A 208 0.85 -25.21 19.44
CA HIS A 208 -0.52 -25.12 19.93
C HIS A 208 -1.53 -24.53 18.92
N VAL A 209 -1.09 -23.82 17.87
CA VAL A 209 -2.02 -23.35 16.82
C VAL A 209 -2.41 -24.55 15.95
N GLN A 210 -3.69 -24.91 15.94
CA GLN A 210 -4.20 -25.98 15.07
C GLN A 210 -3.98 -25.66 13.59
N PRO A 211 -3.61 -26.64 12.72
CA PRO A 211 -3.33 -26.39 11.30
C PRO A 211 -4.45 -25.64 10.55
N ALA A 212 -5.72 -25.92 10.88
CA ALA A 212 -6.89 -25.25 10.31
C ALA A 212 -6.91 -23.73 10.58
N ASN A 213 -6.32 -23.27 11.69
CA ASN A 213 -6.28 -21.86 12.12
C ASN A 213 -4.93 -21.17 11.91
N ARG A 214 -3.94 -21.86 11.32
CA ARG A 214 -2.67 -21.24 10.93
C ARG A 214 -2.89 -20.29 9.75
N VAL A 215 -2.25 -19.12 9.82
CA VAL A 215 -1.98 -18.24 8.67
C VAL A 215 -0.47 -18.18 8.52
N TYR A 216 0.01 -18.46 7.32
CA TYR A 216 1.43 -18.55 6.99
C TYR A 216 1.89 -17.24 6.35
N VAL A 217 2.87 -16.57 6.94
CA VAL A 217 3.32 -15.23 6.50
C VAL A 217 4.84 -15.13 6.47
N PHE A 218 5.34 -14.25 5.60
CA PHE A 218 6.73 -13.80 5.66
C PHE A 218 6.84 -12.63 6.62
N VAL A 219 7.80 -12.68 7.54
CA VAL A 219 8.08 -11.58 8.46
C VAL A 219 9.44 -10.99 8.11
N GLU A 220 9.47 -9.69 7.82
CA GLU A 220 10.68 -8.96 7.43
C GLU A 220 11.01 -7.85 8.44
N SER A 221 12.29 -7.50 8.57
CA SER A 221 12.74 -6.44 9.49
C SER A 221 13.37 -5.27 8.72
N ASN A 222 12.74 -4.10 8.73
CA ASN A 222 13.29 -2.88 8.13
C ASN A 222 13.85 -1.96 9.22
N ILE A 223 14.84 -2.47 9.95
CA ILE A 223 15.53 -1.76 11.04
C ILE A 223 17.05 -1.98 10.86
N PRO A 224 17.86 -0.92 10.78
CA PRO A 224 19.31 -1.08 10.67
C PRO A 224 19.87 -1.74 11.95
N GLY A 225 20.39 -2.95 11.81
CA GLY A 225 20.97 -3.76 12.89
C GLY A 225 20.20 -5.03 13.27
N SER A 226 19.00 -5.28 12.74
CA SER A 226 18.20 -6.46 13.11
C SER A 226 18.57 -7.74 12.34
N SER A 227 19.50 -8.50 12.91
CA SER A 227 19.89 -9.87 12.51
C SER A 227 20.58 -10.04 11.14
N LYS A 228 20.97 -11.29 10.84
CA LYS A 228 21.60 -11.70 9.57
C LYS A 228 20.61 -12.27 8.54
N GLN A 229 19.31 -12.31 8.85
CA GLN A 229 18.25 -12.80 7.94
C GLN A 229 17.15 -11.72 7.83
N PRO A 230 17.01 -11.01 6.70
CA PRO A 230 16.06 -9.90 6.58
C PRO A 230 14.60 -10.35 6.45
N ARG A 231 14.37 -11.63 6.13
CA ARG A 231 13.07 -12.29 5.93
C ARG A 231 13.08 -13.64 6.66
N VAL A 232 12.01 -13.95 7.38
CA VAL A 232 11.83 -15.21 8.13
C VAL A 232 10.43 -15.75 7.90
N GLU A 233 10.32 -17.04 7.62
CA GLU A 233 9.07 -17.78 7.50
C GLU A 233 8.42 -18.02 8.87
N MET A 234 7.19 -17.54 9.09
CA MET A 234 6.45 -17.76 10.33
C MET A 234 4.98 -18.14 10.09
N TYR A 235 4.35 -18.72 11.12
CA TYR A 235 2.90 -18.93 11.14
C TYR A 235 2.30 -18.51 12.47
N PHE A 236 1.08 -17.97 12.40
CA PHE A 236 0.34 -17.44 13.55
C PHE A 236 -1.12 -17.94 13.55
N GLY A 237 -1.80 -17.86 14.70
CA GLY A 237 -3.23 -18.13 14.77
C GLY A 237 -4.06 -16.95 14.25
N ARG A 238 -5.19 -17.21 13.58
CA ARG A 238 -6.16 -16.17 13.16
C ARG A 238 -6.67 -15.32 14.33
N ASP A 239 -6.76 -15.94 15.50
CA ASP A 239 -7.16 -15.38 16.78
C ASP A 239 -6.11 -14.44 17.41
N TYR A 240 -4.85 -14.45 16.93
CA TYR A 240 -3.76 -13.70 17.54
C TYR A 240 -3.93 -12.19 17.29
N SER A 241 -3.71 -11.40 18.34
CA SER A 241 -3.57 -9.95 18.23
C SER A 241 -2.25 -9.56 17.57
N ILE A 242 -2.24 -8.42 16.89
CA ILE A 242 -1.04 -7.89 16.22
C ILE A 242 0.09 -7.61 17.23
N GLY A 243 -0.23 -7.21 18.47
CA GLY A 243 0.75 -7.12 19.56
C GLY A 243 1.46 -8.47 19.82
N ARG A 244 0.69 -9.55 20.01
CA ARG A 244 1.23 -10.90 20.27
C ARG A 244 2.05 -11.44 19.09
N ILE A 245 1.68 -11.08 17.86
CA ILE A 245 2.43 -11.40 16.64
C ILE A 245 3.75 -10.62 16.59
N LEU A 246 3.73 -9.33 16.94
CA LEU A 246 4.91 -8.48 17.00
C LEU A 246 5.93 -8.99 18.04
N ASP A 247 5.50 -9.38 19.24
CA ASP A 247 6.42 -9.92 20.26
C ASP A 247 7.18 -11.16 19.77
N LYS A 248 6.45 -12.12 19.18
CA LYS A 248 7.04 -13.36 18.66
C LYS A 248 7.90 -13.11 17.41
N SER A 249 7.50 -12.16 16.58
CA SER A 249 8.28 -11.70 15.43
C SER A 249 9.59 -11.05 15.87
N ALA A 250 9.54 -10.14 16.84
CA ALA A 250 10.68 -9.45 17.41
C ALA A 250 11.64 -10.44 18.10
N GLN A 251 11.12 -11.37 18.90
CA GLN A 251 11.92 -12.45 19.51
C GLN A 251 12.63 -13.30 18.44
N ARG A 252 11.94 -13.64 17.34
CA ARG A 252 12.51 -14.46 16.25
C ARG A 252 13.53 -13.71 15.40
N LEU A 253 13.34 -12.41 15.19
CA LEU A 253 14.22 -11.50 14.45
C LEU A 253 15.32 -10.84 15.34
N GLN A 254 15.40 -11.23 16.62
CA GLN A 254 16.34 -10.69 17.61
C GLN A 254 16.25 -9.16 17.80
N ILE A 255 15.03 -8.61 17.71
CA ILE A 255 14.71 -7.20 17.90
C ILE A 255 14.23 -6.98 19.34
N SER A 256 14.77 -5.98 20.04
CA SER A 256 14.27 -5.59 21.37
C SER A 256 12.94 -4.84 21.23
N ASN A 257 11.82 -5.47 21.61
CA ASN A 257 10.54 -4.77 21.75
C ASN A 257 10.53 -3.98 23.08
N GLN A 258 10.36 -2.66 22.99
CA GLN A 258 10.29 -1.75 24.15
C GLN A 258 8.94 -1.01 24.25
N ASN A 259 7.92 -1.46 23.50
CA ASN A 259 6.60 -0.82 23.39
C ASN A 259 5.85 -0.65 24.73
N ASN A 260 6.20 -1.44 25.76
CA ASN A 260 5.61 -1.36 27.10
C ASN A 260 6.40 -0.47 28.08
N SER A 261 7.58 0.02 27.67
CA SER A 261 8.50 0.79 28.52
C SER A 261 8.79 2.20 28.00
N LYS A 262 8.35 2.52 26.78
CA LYS A 262 8.54 3.82 26.13
C LYS A 262 7.24 4.31 25.52
N ASN A 263 6.84 5.53 25.86
CA ASN A 263 5.62 6.13 25.33
C ASN A 263 5.83 6.67 23.90
N ASP A 264 7.03 7.16 23.58
CA ASP A 264 7.39 7.74 22.29
C ASP A 264 7.14 6.83 21.08
N ASP A 265 6.23 7.23 20.20
CA ASP A 265 5.97 6.56 18.92
C ASP A 265 7.20 6.46 18.00
N LYS A 266 8.19 7.32 18.20
CA LYS A 266 9.50 7.28 17.51
C LYS A 266 10.33 6.04 17.85
N ASP A 267 10.13 5.47 19.03
CA ASP A 267 10.85 4.28 19.48
C ASP A 267 10.00 3.00 19.41
N ARG A 268 8.67 3.11 19.28
CA ARG A 268 7.76 1.96 19.16
C ARG A 268 7.99 1.17 17.87
N LEU A 269 7.95 -0.16 18.01
CA LEU A 269 7.84 -1.12 16.92
C LEU A 269 6.37 -1.27 16.49
N ARG A 270 6.12 -1.37 15.18
CA ARG A 270 4.79 -1.55 14.57
C ARG A 270 4.88 -2.58 13.43
N ILE A 271 3.75 -3.15 13.01
CA ILE A 271 3.69 -4.07 11.85
C ILE A 271 3.03 -3.37 10.67
N TYR A 272 3.67 -3.42 9.51
CA TYR A 272 3.14 -2.98 8.22
C TYR A 272 2.80 -4.19 7.34
N HIS A 273 1.58 -4.26 6.81
CA HIS A 273 1.15 -5.31 5.88
C HIS A 273 1.34 -4.82 4.44
N VAL A 274 2.19 -5.51 3.68
CA VAL A 274 2.61 -5.06 2.33
C VAL A 274 1.43 -5.11 1.35
N GLU A 275 0.70 -6.23 1.33
CA GLU A 275 -0.42 -6.45 0.41
C GLU A 275 -1.67 -5.65 0.80
N GLY A 276 -1.84 -5.35 2.09
CA GLY A 276 -2.90 -4.48 2.61
C GLY A 276 -2.58 -2.98 2.54
N GLY A 277 -1.33 -2.59 2.29
CA GLY A 277 -0.89 -1.20 2.15
C GLY A 277 -1.04 -0.35 3.42
N ARG A 278 -1.06 -0.95 4.62
CA ARG A 278 -1.31 -0.25 5.88
C ARG A 278 -0.50 -0.77 7.06
N VAL A 279 -0.27 0.10 8.04
CA VAL A 279 0.12 -0.30 9.40
C VAL A 279 -1.08 -0.97 10.07
N LEU A 280 -0.84 -2.04 10.83
CA LEU A 280 -1.85 -2.75 11.61
C LEU A 280 -1.81 -2.28 13.07
N GLU A 281 -2.96 -2.09 13.70
CA GLU A 281 -3.04 -1.67 15.11
C GLU A 281 -2.79 -2.87 16.05
N PHE A 282 -2.10 -2.66 17.18
CA PHE A 282 -1.78 -3.71 18.15
C PHE A 282 -3.00 -4.50 18.65
N SER A 283 -4.13 -3.81 18.76
CA SER A 283 -5.44 -4.31 19.23
C SER A 283 -6.20 -5.12 18.19
N GLU A 284 -5.90 -4.96 16.89
CA GLU A 284 -6.50 -5.77 15.84
C GLU A 284 -6.09 -7.25 15.99
N LYS A 285 -6.95 -8.14 15.49
CA LYS A 285 -6.62 -9.56 15.30
C LYS A 285 -6.23 -9.83 13.85
N LEU A 286 -5.43 -10.87 13.63
CA LEU A 286 -4.98 -11.27 12.29
C LEU A 286 -6.17 -11.58 11.35
N GLU A 287 -7.26 -12.16 11.86
CA GLU A 287 -8.51 -12.38 11.11
C GLU A 287 -9.13 -11.09 10.56
N SER A 288 -9.22 -10.04 11.38
CA SER A 288 -9.75 -8.72 11.00
C SER A 288 -8.89 -8.03 9.94
N CYS A 289 -7.58 -8.28 9.99
CA CYS A 289 -6.60 -7.61 9.13
C CYS A 289 -6.62 -8.06 7.66
N LYS A 290 -7.41 -9.08 7.28
CA LYS A 290 -7.51 -9.65 5.92
C LYS A 290 -6.20 -10.24 5.37
N VAL A 291 -5.22 -10.53 6.24
CA VAL A 291 -3.93 -11.14 5.90
C VAL A 291 -4.15 -12.59 5.45
N LYS A 292 -3.42 -13.03 4.42
CA LYS A 292 -3.56 -14.35 3.79
C LYS A 292 -2.26 -15.16 3.82
N ASP A 293 -2.37 -16.44 3.47
CA ASP A 293 -1.20 -17.29 3.25
C ASP A 293 -0.28 -16.73 2.15
N GLY A 294 0.99 -16.54 2.48
CA GLY A 294 2.01 -15.98 1.60
C GLY A 294 2.02 -14.45 1.51
N ASP A 295 1.31 -13.75 2.41
CA ASP A 295 1.46 -12.30 2.58
C ASP A 295 2.71 -11.92 3.39
N THR A 296 3.12 -10.66 3.30
CA THR A 296 4.36 -10.14 3.90
C THR A 296 4.06 -9.07 4.96
N LEU A 297 4.60 -9.28 6.17
CA LEU A 297 4.50 -8.39 7.32
C LEU A 297 5.89 -7.80 7.63
N VAL A 298 6.03 -6.49 7.57
CA VAL A 298 7.30 -5.80 7.87
C VAL A 298 7.25 -5.21 9.27
N VAL A 299 8.19 -5.61 10.12
CA VAL A 299 8.45 -4.97 11.42
C VAL A 299 9.23 -3.68 11.16
N VAL A 300 8.63 -2.57 11.59
CA VAL A 300 9.10 -1.19 11.36
C VAL A 300 9.17 -0.45 12.70
N LYS A 301 10.18 0.40 12.86
CA LYS A 301 10.37 1.23 14.06
C LYS A 301 10.07 2.69 13.76
N GLY A 302 9.41 3.38 14.67
CA GLY A 302 9.33 4.85 14.64
C GLY A 302 8.32 5.45 13.66
N LEU A 303 7.41 4.64 13.08
CA LEU A 303 6.31 5.14 12.27
C LEU A 303 5.26 5.85 13.15
N VAL A 304 5.48 7.15 13.38
CA VAL A 304 4.46 8.08 13.87
C VAL A 304 3.27 8.03 12.90
N MET A 305 2.09 7.65 13.40
CA MET A 305 0.85 7.72 12.63
C MET A 305 0.24 9.10 12.87
N PRO A 306 0.05 9.95 11.83
CA PRO A 306 -0.77 11.13 12.00
C PRO A 306 -2.21 10.68 12.31
N ASN A 307 -2.81 11.26 13.35
CA ASN A 307 -4.16 10.99 13.85
C ASN A 307 -4.35 9.67 14.62
N LEU A 308 -3.64 9.51 15.75
CA LEU A 308 -4.37 9.22 16.99
C LEU A 308 -4.31 10.47 17.87
N LEU A 309 -5.44 11.18 17.95
CA LEU A 309 -5.72 12.12 19.03
C LEU A 309 -6.25 11.29 20.20
N HIS A 310 -5.62 11.41 21.37
CA HIS A 310 -6.25 11.08 22.65
C HIS A 310 -7.11 12.26 23.11
#